data_AF-A0A852VM68-F1
#
_entry.id   AF-A0A852VM68-F1
#
_cell.length_a   1.000
_cell.length_b   1.000
_cell.length_c   1.000
_cell.angle_alpha   90.00
_cell.angle_beta   90.00
_cell.angle_gamma   90.00
#
_symmetry.space_group_name_H-M   'P 1'
#
loop_
_entity.id
_entity.type
_entity.pdbx_description
1 polymer ?
#
loop_
_entity_poly.entity_id
_entity_poly.type
_entity_poly.pdbx_seq_one_letter_code
_entity_poly.pdbx_strand_id
1 'polypeptide(L)'
;MLPAKHVSAWIQNNLYLALADAPFDREDPTLNPAAGACVTCPRRSGYNTSLFSDVTDGDQCLSGPCYQIKLTAHIDREIATRPELIQIENGWRNAREQRPGAVQRGHLREIETVVENPDAEPAPPCAAAKPAIIVYGKRVGTTLTVCTDDDCPVHDPRAEEEQAANPAPTMAPASEAETQEEAEERQRNYEQQRKEYAQEQERRADERKQQFEQEQKEHEAERARREKLHKARVSKFDRIIEKAPAMFSAAQLRVFLRALVTIDPYAFDDVAEQLAANDENNQHTSEEILLSTIDGLQDDKLTGFALRLVLTAHTATPRESEIDFLTEAEAAFAPPQPKKTASKKVKTATPIKAAQKTATKKTTAKKDVAA
;
A
#
# COMPACT_ATOMS: atom_id res chain seq x y z
N MET A 1 -7.34 7.81 3.95
CA MET A 1 -7.14 7.79 2.48
C MET A 1 -5.81 7.13 2.20
N LEU A 2 -5.78 6.11 1.33
CA LEU A 2 -4.53 5.51 0.85
C LEU A 2 -3.87 6.52 -0.11
N PRO A 3 -2.55 6.77 -0.04
CA PRO A 3 -1.88 7.69 -0.96
C PRO A 3 -2.08 7.24 -2.42
N ALA A 4 -2.16 8.16 -3.39
CA ALA A 4 -2.46 7.86 -4.80
C ALA A 4 -1.63 6.72 -5.41
N LYS A 5 -0.34 6.61 -5.02
CA LYS A 5 0.55 5.50 -5.42
C LYS A 5 0.06 4.11 -4.95
N HIS A 6 -0.62 4.03 -3.82
CA HIS A 6 -1.21 2.80 -3.31
C HIS A 6 -2.53 2.47 -4.03
N VAL A 7 -3.25 3.46 -4.56
CA VAL A 7 -4.49 3.24 -5.32
C VAL A 7 -4.19 2.71 -6.70
N SER A 8 -3.23 3.29 -7.44
CA SER A 8 -2.84 2.78 -8.77
C SER A 8 -2.33 1.33 -8.69
N ALA A 9 -1.46 1.03 -7.73
CA ALA A 9 -0.99 -0.34 -7.49
C ALA A 9 -2.12 -1.28 -7.02
N TRP A 10 -3.08 -0.80 -6.23
CA TRP A 10 -4.22 -1.61 -5.82
C TRP A 10 -5.15 -1.90 -6.99
N ILE A 11 -5.40 -0.91 -7.86
CA ILE A 11 -6.18 -1.08 -9.09
C ILE A 11 -5.50 -2.15 -9.94
N GLN A 12 -4.26 -1.97 -10.39
CA GLN A 12 -3.58 -2.96 -11.26
C GLN A 12 -3.56 -4.40 -10.69
N ASN A 13 -3.52 -4.56 -9.37
CA ASN A 13 -3.53 -5.88 -8.73
C ASN A 13 -4.93 -6.46 -8.44
N ASN A 14 -6.01 -5.70 -8.63
CA ASN A 14 -7.39 -6.13 -8.33
C ASN A 14 -8.38 -5.88 -9.50
N LEU A 15 -8.01 -5.01 -10.44
CA LEU A 15 -8.78 -4.46 -11.55
C LEU A 15 -7.81 -4.31 -12.73
N TYR A 16 -8.13 -4.87 -13.90
CA TYR A 16 -7.18 -5.06 -15.02
C TYR A 16 -6.10 -6.09 -14.70
N LEU A 17 -6.52 -7.36 -14.60
CA LEU A 17 -5.61 -8.48 -14.35
C LEU A 17 -5.15 -9.10 -15.68
N ALA A 18 -3.86 -9.03 -15.95
CA ALA A 18 -3.28 -9.43 -17.23
C ALA A 18 -3.54 -10.91 -17.50
N LEU A 19 -4.30 -11.22 -18.55
CA LEU A 19 -4.57 -12.60 -18.92
C LEU A 19 -3.35 -13.25 -19.56
N ALA A 20 -2.44 -12.47 -20.14
CA ALA A 20 -1.16 -12.97 -20.66
C ALA A 20 -0.28 -13.57 -19.55
N ASP A 21 -0.32 -12.98 -18.36
CA ASP A 21 0.47 -13.40 -17.19
C ASP A 21 -0.30 -14.39 -16.28
N ALA A 22 -1.49 -14.82 -16.70
CA ALA A 22 -2.28 -15.75 -15.92
C ALA A 22 -1.56 -17.11 -15.82
N PRO A 23 -1.36 -17.67 -14.61
CA PRO A 23 -0.67 -18.95 -14.44
C PRO A 23 -1.52 -20.16 -14.83
N PHE A 24 -2.78 -19.93 -15.22
CA PHE A 24 -3.77 -20.95 -15.54
C PHE A 24 -4.17 -20.88 -17.01
N ASP A 25 -4.64 -22.00 -17.55
CA ASP A 25 -5.11 -22.06 -18.93
C ASP A 25 -6.38 -21.20 -19.13
N ARG A 26 -6.27 -20.23 -20.05
CA ARG A 26 -7.34 -19.29 -20.41
C ARG A 26 -8.47 -19.98 -21.17
N GLU A 27 -8.19 -21.10 -21.81
CA GLU A 27 -9.16 -21.90 -22.56
C GLU A 27 -9.96 -22.85 -21.65
N ASP A 28 -9.50 -23.11 -20.43
CA ASP A 28 -10.12 -24.08 -19.53
C ASP A 28 -11.45 -23.53 -18.93
N PRO A 29 -12.62 -24.09 -19.31
CA PRO A 29 -13.90 -23.67 -18.77
C PRO A 29 -14.16 -24.24 -17.37
N THR A 30 -13.41 -25.26 -16.94
CA THR A 30 -13.65 -26.00 -15.69
C THR A 30 -13.12 -25.28 -14.45
N LEU A 31 -12.17 -24.36 -14.61
CA LEU A 31 -11.62 -23.54 -13.51
C LEU A 31 -12.67 -22.64 -12.85
N ASN A 32 -13.71 -22.24 -13.60
CA ASN A 32 -14.89 -21.58 -13.06
C ASN A 32 -16.10 -21.87 -13.97
N PRO A 33 -16.86 -22.95 -13.71
CA PRO A 33 -17.94 -23.39 -14.59
C PRO A 33 -19.05 -22.34 -14.79
N ALA A 34 -19.25 -21.46 -13.80
CA ALA A 34 -20.24 -20.39 -13.89
C ALA A 34 -19.82 -19.26 -14.86
N ALA A 35 -18.51 -19.05 -15.06
CA ALA A 35 -17.98 -18.02 -15.94
C ALA A 35 -17.49 -18.54 -17.29
N GLY A 36 -17.17 -19.84 -17.41
CA GLY A 36 -16.61 -20.44 -18.62
C GLY A 36 -15.15 -20.07 -18.88
N ALA A 37 -14.68 -20.30 -20.10
CA ALA A 37 -13.31 -19.99 -20.54
C ALA A 37 -13.09 -18.47 -20.65
N CYS A 38 -11.85 -18.01 -20.39
CA CYS A 38 -11.50 -16.59 -20.45
C CYS A 38 -11.62 -16.05 -21.89
N VAL A 39 -11.26 -16.85 -22.90
CA VAL A 39 -11.25 -16.40 -24.30
C VAL A 39 -12.64 -16.20 -24.93
N THR A 40 -13.69 -16.70 -24.29
CA THR A 40 -15.08 -16.43 -24.67
C THR A 40 -15.78 -15.51 -23.67
N CYS A 41 -15.08 -15.07 -22.62
CA CYS A 41 -15.67 -14.26 -21.56
C CYS A 41 -15.93 -12.82 -22.01
N PRO A 42 -17.15 -12.28 -21.86
CA PRO A 42 -17.48 -10.89 -22.22
C PRO A 42 -16.90 -9.85 -21.23
N ARG A 43 -16.31 -10.30 -20.11
CA ARG A 43 -15.74 -9.44 -19.06
C ARG A 43 -14.23 -9.23 -19.18
N ARG A 44 -13.69 -9.36 -20.39
CA ARG A 44 -12.29 -9.08 -20.70
C ARG A 44 -12.18 -7.83 -21.56
N SER A 45 -11.10 -7.06 -21.44
CA SER A 45 -10.89 -5.85 -22.24
C SER A 45 -10.85 -6.17 -23.74
N GLY A 46 -10.31 -7.34 -24.13
CA GLY A 46 -10.24 -7.80 -25.51
C GLY A 46 -11.58 -8.24 -26.14
N TYR A 47 -12.69 -8.29 -25.39
CA TYR A 47 -14.01 -8.57 -25.97
C TYR A 47 -14.59 -7.33 -26.67
N ASN A 48 -14.32 -6.13 -26.14
CA ASN A 48 -14.73 -4.85 -26.72
C ASN A 48 -13.53 -3.91 -26.82
N THR A 49 -12.60 -4.21 -27.72
CA THR A 49 -11.33 -3.48 -27.87
C THR A 49 -11.51 -1.97 -28.09
N SER A 50 -12.59 -1.54 -28.75
CA SER A 50 -12.91 -0.12 -28.96
C SER A 50 -13.19 0.66 -27.68
N LEU A 51 -13.65 0.00 -26.61
CA LEU A 51 -13.89 0.65 -25.30
C LEU A 51 -12.61 0.76 -24.46
N PHE A 52 -11.55 0.04 -24.83
CA PHE A 52 -10.31 -0.08 -24.07
C PHE A 52 -9.08 0.17 -24.97
N SER A 53 -9.19 1.12 -25.90
CA SER A 53 -8.10 1.42 -26.85
C SER A 53 -6.86 2.02 -26.19
N ASP A 54 -7.00 2.52 -24.98
CA ASP A 54 -5.96 3.04 -24.08
C ASP A 54 -5.24 1.94 -23.28
N VAL A 55 -5.79 0.72 -23.22
CA VAL A 55 -5.14 -0.42 -22.57
C VAL A 55 -4.10 -1.02 -23.51
N THR A 56 -2.84 -0.59 -23.35
CA THR A 56 -1.71 -1.06 -24.17
C THR A 56 -1.16 -2.42 -23.75
N ASP A 57 -1.45 -2.84 -22.51
CA ASP A 57 -0.84 -4.03 -21.87
C ASP A 57 -1.57 -5.34 -22.22
N GLY A 58 -2.26 -5.39 -23.36
CA GLY A 58 -2.95 -6.59 -23.86
C GLY A 58 -4.32 -6.87 -23.25
N ASP A 59 -4.77 -8.12 -23.35
CA ASP A 59 -6.11 -8.56 -22.90
C ASP A 59 -6.14 -8.76 -21.37
N GLN A 60 -7.08 -8.08 -20.71
CA GLN A 60 -7.16 -7.95 -19.26
C GLN A 60 -8.48 -8.50 -18.74
N CYS A 61 -8.46 -9.24 -17.64
CA CYS A 61 -9.66 -9.63 -16.92
C CYS A 61 -10.17 -8.47 -16.08
N LEU A 62 -11.42 -8.07 -16.31
CA LEU A 62 -12.08 -6.97 -15.58
C LEU A 62 -12.84 -7.46 -14.34
N SER A 63 -12.75 -8.75 -14.00
CA SER A 63 -13.40 -9.33 -12.84
C SER A 63 -12.39 -9.99 -11.90
N GLY A 64 -11.97 -9.23 -10.88
CA GLY A 64 -11.12 -9.72 -9.79
C GLY A 64 -11.62 -11.03 -9.15
N PRO A 65 -12.89 -11.13 -8.72
CA PRO A 65 -13.42 -12.36 -8.13
C PRO A 65 -13.35 -13.57 -9.06
N CYS A 66 -13.62 -13.39 -10.36
CA CYS A 66 -13.55 -14.48 -11.32
C CYS A 66 -12.12 -14.99 -11.50
N TYR A 67 -11.15 -14.07 -11.59
CA TYR A 67 -9.74 -14.40 -11.71
C TYR A 67 -9.25 -15.17 -10.47
N GLN A 68 -9.60 -14.71 -9.27
CA GLN A 68 -9.20 -15.35 -8.02
C GLN A 68 -9.78 -16.77 -7.87
N ILE A 69 -11.03 -17.00 -8.29
CA ILE A 69 -11.64 -18.34 -8.31
C ILE A 69 -10.85 -19.27 -9.23
N LYS A 70 -10.57 -18.83 -10.47
CA LYS A 70 -9.81 -19.63 -11.45
C LYS A 70 -8.39 -19.92 -10.96
N LEU A 71 -7.74 -18.91 -10.38
CA LEU A 71 -6.40 -19.03 -9.80
C LEU A 71 -6.36 -20.03 -8.64
N THR A 72 -7.34 -19.98 -7.74
CA THR A 72 -7.43 -20.93 -6.62
C THR A 72 -7.66 -22.35 -7.13
N ALA A 73 -8.59 -22.53 -8.07
CA ALA A 73 -8.86 -23.85 -8.67
C ALA A 73 -7.63 -24.43 -9.39
N HIS A 74 -6.85 -23.57 -10.07
CA HIS A 74 -5.58 -23.95 -10.70
C HIS A 74 -4.56 -24.43 -9.66
N ILE A 75 -4.34 -23.66 -8.60
CA ILE A 75 -3.39 -24.02 -7.53
C ILE A 75 -3.79 -25.33 -6.87
N ASP A 76 -5.07 -25.50 -6.53
CA ASP A 76 -5.54 -26.70 -5.85
C ASP A 76 -5.40 -27.93 -6.77
N ARG A 77 -5.62 -27.77 -8.07
CA ARG A 77 -5.37 -28.82 -9.08
C ARG A 77 -3.89 -29.15 -9.17
N GLU A 78 -3.02 -28.16 -9.25
CA GLU A 78 -1.57 -28.36 -9.32
C GLU A 78 -1.03 -29.11 -8.09
N ILE A 79 -1.43 -28.68 -6.89
CA ILE A 79 -1.07 -29.34 -5.63
C ILE A 79 -1.60 -30.79 -5.60
N ALA A 80 -2.82 -31.03 -6.08
CA ALA A 80 -3.38 -32.38 -6.13
C ALA A 80 -2.67 -33.29 -7.15
N THR A 81 -2.24 -32.73 -8.29
CA THR A 81 -1.52 -33.49 -9.33
C THR A 81 -0.05 -33.76 -9.00
N ARG A 82 0.59 -32.84 -8.26
CA ARG A 82 2.02 -32.84 -7.94
C ARG A 82 2.23 -32.59 -6.44
N PRO A 83 1.95 -33.57 -5.57
CA PRO A 83 2.07 -33.42 -4.13
C PRO A 83 3.51 -33.18 -3.64
N GLU A 84 4.51 -33.40 -4.49
CA GLU A 84 5.93 -33.10 -4.23
C GLU A 84 6.27 -31.60 -4.31
N LEU A 85 5.36 -30.76 -4.83
CA LEU A 85 5.57 -29.32 -4.91
C LEU A 85 5.65 -28.69 -3.52
N ILE A 86 6.72 -27.96 -3.27
CA ILE A 86 6.82 -27.12 -2.08
C ILE A 86 5.89 -25.94 -2.25
N GLN A 87 5.01 -25.71 -1.27
CA GLN A 87 4.12 -24.54 -1.27
C GLN A 87 4.87 -23.33 -0.70
N ILE A 88 4.96 -22.25 -1.46
CA ILE A 88 5.69 -21.04 -1.07
C ILE A 88 4.73 -19.89 -0.78
N GLU A 89 4.94 -19.23 0.35
CA GLU A 89 4.38 -17.90 0.63
C GLU A 89 5.49 -16.86 0.56
N ASN A 90 5.45 -16.01 -0.46
CA ASN A 90 6.45 -14.95 -0.67
C ASN A 90 5.91 -13.54 -0.33
N GLY A 91 4.69 -13.47 0.21
CA GLY A 91 4.07 -12.27 0.77
C GLY A 91 3.90 -12.37 2.28
N TRP A 92 3.94 -11.23 2.97
CA TRP A 92 3.72 -11.20 4.42
C TRP A 92 2.28 -11.55 4.77
N ARG A 93 2.13 -12.46 5.74
CA ARG A 93 0.85 -12.94 6.27
C ARG A 93 1.06 -13.35 7.73
N ASN A 94 0.07 -13.09 8.59
CA ASN A 94 0.16 -13.47 10.00
C ASN A 94 0.25 -14.99 10.13
N ALA A 95 1.01 -15.51 11.11
CA ALA A 95 1.19 -16.96 11.31
C ALA A 95 -0.12 -17.77 11.41
N ARG A 96 -1.22 -17.14 11.84
CA ARG A 96 -2.56 -17.76 11.91
C ARG A 96 -3.27 -17.91 10.57
N GLU A 97 -2.89 -17.10 9.59
CA GLU A 97 -3.50 -17.05 8.26
C GLU A 97 -2.70 -17.86 7.23
N GLN A 98 -1.43 -18.18 7.54
CA GLN A 98 -0.51 -18.93 6.67
C GLN A 98 -1.07 -20.34 6.42
N ARG A 99 -0.88 -20.85 5.19
CA ARG A 99 -1.27 -22.22 4.87
C ARG A 99 -0.40 -23.21 5.66
N PRO A 100 -0.98 -24.22 6.33
CA PRO A 100 -0.21 -25.24 7.02
C PRO A 100 0.76 -25.95 6.07
N GLY A 101 2.05 -25.93 6.40
CA GLY A 101 3.11 -26.56 5.59
C GLY A 101 3.66 -25.69 4.46
N ALA A 102 3.19 -24.44 4.29
CA ALA A 102 3.78 -23.52 3.34
C ALA A 102 5.04 -22.87 3.91
N VAL A 103 6.09 -22.78 3.09
CA VAL A 103 7.41 -22.26 3.47
C VAL A 103 7.50 -20.80 3.06
N GLN A 104 8.02 -19.96 3.96
CA GLN A 104 8.22 -18.54 3.72
C GLN A 104 9.46 -18.29 2.86
N ARG A 105 9.43 -17.28 1.98
CA ARG A 105 10.56 -16.89 1.10
C ARG A 105 11.92 -16.81 1.80
N GLY A 106 11.97 -16.49 3.10
CA GLY A 106 13.23 -16.42 3.84
C GLY A 106 13.97 -17.76 4.02
N HIS A 107 13.33 -18.90 3.74
CA HIS A 107 13.88 -20.25 3.92
C HIS A 107 14.09 -21.00 2.59
N LEU A 108 13.93 -20.32 1.46
CA LEU A 108 14.22 -20.90 0.15
C LEU A 108 14.79 -19.83 -0.77
N ARG A 109 15.73 -20.23 -1.64
CA ARG A 109 16.24 -19.38 -2.72
C ARG A 109 15.58 -19.78 -4.03
N GLU A 110 14.97 -18.82 -4.73
CA GLU A 110 14.40 -19.03 -6.06
C GLU A 110 15.56 -19.18 -7.07
N ILE A 111 15.56 -20.28 -7.84
CA ILE A 111 16.51 -20.51 -8.92
C ILE A 111 15.85 -19.98 -10.19
N GLU A 112 16.33 -18.85 -10.70
CA GLU A 112 15.82 -18.28 -11.95
C GLU A 112 16.09 -19.26 -13.10
N THR A 113 15.01 -19.65 -13.79
CA THR A 113 15.12 -20.50 -14.98
C THR A 113 15.22 -19.64 -16.24
N VAL A 114 16.02 -20.08 -17.22
CA VAL A 114 16.27 -19.39 -18.52
C VAL A 114 14.99 -19.06 -19.29
N VAL A 115 13.86 -19.70 -18.96
CA VAL A 115 12.56 -19.46 -19.61
C VAL A 115 11.97 -18.08 -19.25
N GLU A 116 12.28 -17.55 -18.06
CA GLU A 116 11.73 -16.26 -17.60
C GLU A 116 12.61 -15.06 -17.96
N ASN A 117 13.89 -15.30 -18.26
CA ASN A 117 14.83 -14.28 -18.72
C ASN A 117 15.77 -14.88 -19.79
N PRO A 118 15.60 -14.54 -21.08
CA PRO A 118 16.41 -15.09 -22.17
C PRO A 118 17.88 -14.67 -22.12
N ASP A 119 18.21 -13.64 -21.32
CA ASP A 119 19.56 -13.14 -21.11
C ASP A 119 20.20 -13.67 -19.82
N ALA A 120 19.48 -14.45 -19.00
CA ALA A 120 20.04 -15.04 -17.79
C ALA A 120 20.85 -16.31 -18.10
N GLU A 121 22.10 -16.35 -17.63
CA GLU A 121 22.86 -17.61 -17.62
C GLU A 121 22.13 -18.63 -16.73
N PRO A 122 21.85 -19.85 -17.22
CA PRO A 122 21.19 -20.89 -16.43
C PRO A 122 21.93 -21.11 -15.12
N ALA A 123 21.28 -20.81 -13.99
CA ALA A 123 21.82 -21.15 -12.68
C ALA A 123 22.05 -22.68 -12.62
N PRO A 124 23.23 -23.15 -12.17
CA PRO A 124 23.52 -24.58 -12.14
C PRO A 124 22.52 -25.29 -11.22
N PRO A 125 21.87 -26.38 -11.67
CA PRO A 125 20.98 -27.12 -10.81
C PRO A 125 21.76 -27.69 -9.61
N CYS A 126 21.37 -27.33 -8.39
CA CYS A 126 21.96 -27.89 -7.16
C CYS A 126 21.22 -29.16 -6.74
N ALA A 127 21.85 -30.00 -5.90
CA ALA A 127 21.24 -31.23 -5.39
C ALA A 127 19.99 -30.97 -4.52
N ALA A 128 19.88 -29.78 -3.93
CA ALA A 128 18.73 -29.34 -3.13
C ALA A 128 17.64 -28.64 -3.94
N ALA A 129 17.75 -28.62 -5.29
CA ALA A 129 16.75 -28.01 -6.16
C ALA A 129 15.47 -28.85 -6.18
N LYS A 130 14.35 -28.23 -5.81
CA LYS A 130 13.02 -28.86 -5.80
C LYS A 130 12.01 -27.97 -6.50
N PRO A 131 11.00 -28.56 -7.17
CA PRO A 131 9.93 -27.78 -7.76
C PRO A 131 9.01 -27.25 -6.66
N ALA A 132 8.51 -26.04 -6.85
CA ALA A 132 7.66 -25.34 -5.91
C ALA A 132 6.55 -24.58 -6.63
N ILE A 133 5.47 -24.29 -5.90
CA ILE A 133 4.35 -23.47 -6.36
C ILE A 133 4.10 -22.34 -5.38
N ILE A 134 3.94 -21.12 -5.90
CA ILE A 134 3.60 -19.96 -5.06
C ILE A 134 2.11 -19.99 -4.78
N VAL A 135 1.75 -20.15 -3.50
CA VAL A 135 0.35 -20.18 -3.05
C VAL A 135 -0.13 -18.83 -2.52
N TYR A 136 0.79 -17.93 -2.18
CA TYR A 136 0.47 -16.59 -1.71
C TYR A 136 1.62 -15.58 -1.93
N GLY A 137 1.25 -14.36 -2.34
CA GLY A 137 2.14 -13.21 -2.50
C GLY A 137 2.24 -12.74 -3.95
N LYS A 138 3.45 -12.60 -4.49
CA LYS A 138 3.69 -12.22 -5.89
C LYS A 138 3.78 -13.47 -6.76
N ARG A 139 3.30 -13.41 -8.01
CA ARG A 139 3.33 -14.54 -8.97
C ARG A 139 2.61 -15.80 -8.47
N VAL A 140 1.50 -15.61 -7.76
CA VAL A 140 0.67 -16.70 -7.23
C VAL A 140 0.24 -17.62 -8.37
N GLY A 141 0.33 -18.94 -8.18
CA GLY A 141 -0.01 -19.96 -9.17
C GLY A 141 1.12 -20.36 -10.11
N THR A 142 2.24 -19.62 -10.17
CA THR A 142 3.40 -20.03 -10.98
C THR A 142 4.20 -21.12 -10.27
N THR A 143 4.72 -22.08 -11.04
CA THR A 143 5.66 -23.09 -10.56
C THR A 143 7.08 -22.72 -10.92
N LEU A 144 7.99 -22.83 -9.96
CA LEU A 144 9.39 -22.45 -10.08
C LEU A 144 10.28 -23.49 -9.39
N THR A 145 11.58 -23.40 -9.62
CA THR A 145 12.55 -24.28 -8.94
C THR A 145 13.19 -23.51 -7.80
N VAL A 146 13.25 -24.10 -6.60
CA VAL A 146 13.89 -23.50 -5.43
C VAL A 146 15.00 -24.38 -4.89
N CYS A 147 16.04 -23.74 -4.37
CA CYS A 147 17.00 -24.37 -3.48
C CYS A 147 16.47 -24.31 -2.04
N THR A 148 16.32 -25.46 -1.40
CA THR A 148 15.91 -25.55 0.02
C THR A 148 17.08 -25.56 1.00
N ASP A 149 18.30 -25.43 0.49
CA ASP A 149 19.52 -25.39 1.30
C ASP A 149 19.98 -23.95 1.44
N ASP A 150 20.01 -23.47 2.69
CA ASP A 150 20.38 -22.10 3.05
C ASP A 150 21.88 -21.85 2.83
N ASP A 151 22.71 -22.91 2.94
CA ASP A 151 24.17 -22.89 2.83
C ASP A 151 24.65 -23.52 1.50
N CYS A 152 23.83 -23.46 0.45
CA CYS A 152 24.14 -24.10 -0.82
C CYS A 152 25.39 -23.47 -1.48
N PRO A 153 26.48 -24.23 -1.71
CA PRO A 153 27.73 -23.71 -2.28
C PRO A 153 27.51 -23.00 -3.63
N VAL A 154 26.61 -23.53 -4.45
CA VAL A 154 26.28 -23.00 -5.79
C VAL A 154 25.58 -21.63 -5.74
N HIS A 155 24.81 -21.34 -4.68
CA HIS A 155 23.96 -20.15 -4.60
C HIS A 155 24.40 -19.17 -3.50
N ASP A 156 25.46 -19.48 -2.74
CA ASP A 156 26.10 -18.58 -1.77
C ASP A 156 27.60 -18.43 -2.02
N PRO A 157 28.00 -17.72 -3.09
CA PRO A 157 29.41 -17.52 -3.40
C PRO A 157 30.14 -16.72 -2.31
N ARG A 158 29.43 -15.96 -1.46
CA ARG A 158 30.04 -15.24 -0.34
C ARG A 158 30.41 -16.16 0.81
N ALA A 159 29.58 -17.14 1.12
CA ALA A 159 29.93 -18.18 2.09
C ALA A 159 31.12 -19.02 1.60
N GLU A 160 31.16 -19.34 0.29
CA GLU A 160 32.33 -19.98 -0.34
C GLU A 160 33.57 -19.09 -0.30
N GLU A 161 33.46 -17.79 -0.63
CA GLU A 161 34.57 -16.83 -0.55
C GLU A 161 35.10 -16.68 0.88
N GLU A 162 34.23 -16.66 1.88
CA GLU A 162 34.61 -16.56 3.29
C GLU A 162 35.31 -17.84 3.79
N GLN A 163 34.82 -19.02 3.35
CA GLN A 163 35.48 -20.32 3.59
C GLN A 163 36.81 -20.45 2.83
N ALA A 164 36.90 -19.97 1.60
CA ALA A 164 38.12 -19.96 0.80
C ALA A 164 39.16 -18.98 1.37
N ALA A 165 38.72 -17.86 1.95
CA ALA A 165 39.59 -16.90 2.62
C ALA A 165 40.14 -17.44 3.95
N ASN A 166 39.44 -18.38 4.61
CA ASN A 166 39.88 -19.01 5.86
C ASN A 166 39.61 -20.52 5.86
N PRO A 167 40.39 -21.29 5.08
CA PRO A 167 40.19 -22.72 4.94
C PRO A 167 40.47 -23.42 6.28
N ALA A 168 39.69 -24.47 6.56
CA ALA A 168 39.93 -25.31 7.72
C ALA A 168 41.31 -26.00 7.59
N PRO A 169 42.11 -26.10 8.67
CA PRO A 169 43.38 -26.82 8.64
C PRO A 169 43.16 -28.27 8.21
N THR A 170 43.94 -28.72 7.23
CA THR A 170 44.01 -30.12 6.79
C THR A 170 45.35 -30.71 7.18
N MET A 171 45.37 -31.98 7.59
CA MET A 171 46.62 -32.65 7.96
C MET A 171 47.53 -32.74 6.74
N ALA A 172 48.79 -32.32 6.88
CA ALA A 172 49.77 -32.42 5.81
C ALA A 172 49.94 -33.89 5.35
N PRO A 173 50.14 -34.14 4.05
CA PRO A 173 50.38 -35.49 3.54
C PRO A 173 51.64 -36.09 4.18
N ALA A 174 51.61 -37.39 4.47
CA ALA A 174 52.77 -38.12 4.96
C ALA A 174 53.85 -38.18 3.86
N SER A 175 55.12 -38.04 4.24
CA SER A 175 56.23 -38.22 3.30
C SER A 175 56.49 -39.71 3.05
N GLU A 176 57.04 -40.06 1.88
CA GLU A 176 57.27 -41.46 1.47
C GLU A 176 58.24 -42.23 2.37
N ALA A 177 59.05 -41.52 3.16
CA ALA A 177 60.00 -42.08 4.13
C ALA A 177 59.90 -41.37 5.49
N GLU A 178 58.68 -41.20 6.00
CA GLU A 178 58.42 -40.59 7.32
C GLU A 178 58.85 -41.52 8.46
N THR A 179 59.66 -41.00 9.38
CA THR A 179 59.97 -41.69 10.64
C THR A 179 58.81 -41.55 11.63
N GLN A 180 58.76 -42.43 12.64
CA GLN A 180 57.67 -42.42 13.64
C GLN A 180 57.62 -41.11 14.44
N GLU A 181 58.78 -40.49 14.69
CA GLU A 181 58.89 -39.21 15.40
C GLU A 181 58.38 -38.03 14.55
N GLU A 182 58.68 -38.02 13.24
CA GLU A 182 58.16 -37.03 12.28
C GLU A 182 56.63 -37.13 12.13
N ALA A 183 56.07 -38.34 12.15
CA ALA A 183 54.61 -38.55 12.13
C ALA A 183 53.91 -38.00 13.39
N GLU A 184 54.52 -38.19 14.56
CA GLU A 184 54.01 -37.61 15.83
C GLU A 184 54.13 -36.08 15.86
N GLU A 185 55.19 -35.51 15.28
CA GLU A 185 55.35 -34.07 15.15
C GLU A 185 54.30 -33.47 14.20
N ARG A 186 54.04 -34.14 13.06
CA ARG A 186 53.00 -33.75 12.10
C ARG A 186 51.60 -33.76 12.74
N GLN A 187 51.29 -34.77 13.55
CA GLN A 187 50.03 -34.82 14.29
C GLN A 187 49.93 -33.67 15.32
N ARG A 188 51.00 -33.40 16.08
CA ARG A 188 51.04 -32.28 17.04
C ARG A 188 50.86 -30.92 16.36
N ASN A 189 51.52 -30.70 15.22
CA ASN A 189 51.39 -29.48 14.43
C ASN A 189 49.96 -29.31 13.90
N TYR A 190 49.34 -30.40 13.42
CA TYR A 190 47.94 -30.38 12.98
C TYR A 190 46.96 -30.06 14.12
N GLU A 191 47.14 -30.68 15.29
CA GLU A 191 46.32 -30.40 16.47
C GLU A 191 46.46 -28.95 16.94
N GLN A 192 47.67 -28.39 16.88
CA GLN A 192 47.90 -26.98 17.21
C GLN A 192 47.17 -26.05 16.22
N GLN A 193 47.33 -26.26 14.91
CA GLN A 193 46.64 -25.48 13.88
C GLN A 193 45.12 -25.55 14.03
N ARG A 194 44.57 -26.72 14.38
CA ARG A 194 43.13 -26.87 14.66
C ARG A 194 42.67 -26.06 15.87
N LYS A 195 43.46 -26.01 16.94
CA LYS A 195 43.14 -25.22 18.14
C LYS A 195 43.17 -23.72 17.83
N GLU A 196 44.20 -23.27 17.11
CA GLU A 196 44.32 -21.87 16.68
C GLU A 196 43.15 -21.46 15.77
N TYR A 197 42.78 -22.31 14.80
CA TYR A 197 41.63 -22.07 13.93
C TYR A 197 40.31 -21.99 14.71
N ALA A 198 40.09 -22.90 15.67
CA ALA A 198 38.88 -22.89 16.48
C ALA A 198 38.76 -21.60 17.33
N GLN A 199 39.86 -21.14 17.93
CA GLN A 199 39.90 -19.89 18.68
C GLN A 199 39.62 -18.67 17.80
N GLU A 200 40.18 -18.65 16.60
CA GLU A 200 39.95 -17.58 15.63
C GLU A 200 38.50 -17.53 15.15
N GLN A 201 37.86 -18.69 14.93
CA GLN A 201 36.43 -18.77 14.59
C GLN A 201 35.54 -18.26 15.71
N GLU A 202 35.86 -18.62 16.96
CA GLU A 202 35.14 -18.12 18.15
C GLU A 202 35.26 -16.59 18.26
N ARG A 203 36.47 -16.05 18.13
CA ARG A 203 36.72 -14.60 18.13
C ARG A 203 35.88 -13.87 17.08
N ARG A 204 35.84 -14.39 15.84
CA ARG A 204 35.05 -13.79 14.75
C ARG A 204 33.55 -13.91 14.98
N ALA A 205 33.08 -15.03 15.52
CA ALA A 205 31.68 -15.20 15.88
C ALA A 205 31.25 -14.19 16.94
N ASP A 206 32.10 -13.96 17.95
CA ASP A 206 31.88 -12.93 18.97
C ASP A 206 31.89 -11.52 18.39
N GLU A 207 32.83 -11.21 17.47
CA GLU A 207 32.86 -9.91 16.77
C GLU A 207 31.58 -9.67 15.95
N ARG A 208 31.13 -10.65 15.17
CA ARG A 208 29.86 -10.57 14.42
C ARG A 208 28.67 -10.36 15.34
N LYS A 209 28.63 -11.07 16.46
CA LYS A 209 27.57 -10.92 17.46
C LYS A 209 27.57 -9.52 18.06
N GLN A 210 28.74 -8.98 18.40
CA GLN A 210 28.87 -7.62 18.93
C GLN A 210 28.46 -6.57 17.89
N GLN A 211 28.86 -6.72 16.62
CA GLN A 211 28.45 -5.84 15.53
C GLN A 211 26.93 -5.84 15.36
N PHE A 212 26.32 -7.02 15.30
CA PHE A 212 24.87 -7.15 15.20
C PHE A 212 24.15 -6.50 16.39
N GLU A 213 24.64 -6.70 17.62
CA GLU A 213 24.09 -6.05 18.81
C GLU A 213 24.24 -4.52 18.78
N GLN A 214 25.33 -3.98 18.20
CA GLN A 214 25.53 -2.55 18.02
C GLN A 214 24.55 -1.98 16.98
N GLU A 215 24.43 -2.61 15.81
CA GLU A 215 23.48 -2.21 14.77
C GLU A 215 22.03 -2.20 15.27
N GLN A 216 21.63 -3.24 16.04
CA GLN A 216 20.31 -3.29 16.65
C GLN A 216 20.09 -2.12 17.62
N LYS A 217 21.08 -1.81 18.47
CA LYS A 217 21.00 -0.67 19.40
C LYS A 217 20.91 0.67 18.64
N GLU A 218 21.63 0.83 17.54
CA GLU A 218 21.56 2.02 16.70
C GLU A 218 20.18 2.16 16.05
N HIS A 219 19.64 1.09 15.48
CA HIS A 219 18.28 1.08 14.92
C HIS A 219 17.20 1.35 15.97
N GLU A 220 17.33 0.82 17.19
CA GLU A 220 16.44 1.12 18.30
C GLU A 220 16.55 2.59 18.73
N ALA A 221 17.77 3.12 18.83
CA ALA A 221 18.01 4.52 19.16
C ALA A 221 17.43 5.46 18.09
N GLU A 222 17.58 5.13 16.81
CA GLU A 222 17.00 5.90 15.71
C GLU A 222 15.46 5.85 15.74
N ARG A 223 14.87 4.67 15.94
CA ARG A 223 13.42 4.51 16.09
C ARG A 223 12.89 5.34 17.26
N ALA A 224 13.53 5.25 18.44
CA ALA A 224 13.16 6.04 19.61
C ALA A 224 13.32 7.55 19.37
N ARG A 225 14.35 7.98 18.63
CA ARG A 225 14.53 9.39 18.23
C ARG A 225 13.39 9.85 17.33
N ARG A 226 13.04 9.07 16.30
CA ARG A 226 11.93 9.38 15.38
C ARG A 226 10.59 9.45 16.13
N GLU A 227 10.34 8.52 17.04
CA GLU A 227 9.14 8.51 17.88
C GLU A 227 9.07 9.75 18.77
N LYS A 228 10.16 10.13 19.44
CA LYS A 228 10.23 11.37 20.23
C LYS A 228 9.93 12.60 19.40
N LEU A 229 10.53 12.71 18.20
CA LEU A 229 10.26 13.81 17.27
C LEU A 229 8.80 13.82 16.82
N HIS A 230 8.23 12.66 16.50
CA HIS A 230 6.83 12.55 16.12
C HIS A 230 5.90 12.96 17.26
N LYS A 231 6.14 12.46 18.49
CA LYS A 231 5.38 12.84 19.68
C LYS A 231 5.45 14.35 19.94
N ALA A 232 6.63 14.96 19.81
CA ALA A 232 6.79 16.40 19.92
C ALA A 232 6.01 17.17 18.84
N ARG A 233 5.96 16.67 17.60
CA ARG A 233 5.15 17.26 16.52
C ARG A 233 3.65 17.14 16.80
N VAL A 234 3.18 15.99 17.28
CA VAL A 234 1.78 15.76 17.66
C VAL A 234 1.38 16.68 18.80
N SER A 235 2.17 16.75 19.88
CA SER A 235 1.88 17.68 20.99
C SER A 235 1.88 19.15 20.56
N LYS A 236 2.72 19.53 19.57
CA LYS A 236 2.68 20.88 18.99
C LYS A 236 1.38 21.11 18.22
N PHE A 237 0.91 20.12 17.47
CA PHE A 237 -0.38 20.16 16.76
C PHE A 237 -1.55 20.29 17.74
N ASP A 238 -1.62 19.43 18.76
CA ASP A 238 -2.69 19.45 19.75
C ASP A 238 -2.81 20.82 20.43
N ARG A 239 -1.67 21.40 20.83
CA ARG A 239 -1.62 22.75 21.43
C ARG A 239 -2.13 23.85 20.50
N ILE A 240 -1.96 23.70 19.19
CA ILE A 240 -2.49 24.65 18.19
C ILE A 240 -4.01 24.52 18.12
N ILE A 241 -4.54 23.29 18.08
CA ILE A 241 -5.97 23.01 18.01
C ILE A 241 -6.70 23.46 19.29
N GLU A 242 -6.16 23.16 20.46
CA GLU A 242 -6.73 23.59 21.74
C GLU A 242 -6.84 25.13 21.86
N LYS A 243 -5.95 25.86 21.18
CA LYS A 243 -5.90 27.33 21.18
C LYS A 243 -6.48 27.92 19.88
N ALA A 244 -7.24 27.15 19.12
CA ALA A 244 -7.83 27.62 17.88
C ALA A 244 -8.79 28.80 18.14
N PRO A 245 -8.62 29.93 17.42
CA PRO A 245 -9.53 31.06 17.56
C PRO A 245 -10.85 30.79 16.84
N ALA A 246 -11.93 31.48 17.25
CA ALA A 246 -13.22 31.40 16.54
C ALA A 246 -13.15 31.96 15.11
N MET A 247 -12.26 32.93 14.87
CA MET A 247 -11.99 33.52 13.55
C MET A 247 -10.48 33.68 13.39
N PHE A 248 -9.95 33.43 12.19
CA PHE A 248 -8.52 33.65 11.92
C PHE A 248 -8.19 35.13 11.79
N SER A 249 -7.05 35.54 12.37
CA SER A 249 -6.37 36.77 11.97
C SER A 249 -5.80 36.64 10.55
N ALA A 250 -5.49 37.76 9.89
CA ALA A 250 -4.90 37.72 8.54
C ALA A 250 -3.59 36.90 8.49
N ALA A 251 -2.75 37.00 9.53
CA ALA A 251 -1.53 36.21 9.64
C ALA A 251 -1.84 34.70 9.79
N GLN A 252 -2.84 34.34 10.59
CA GLN A 252 -3.26 32.94 10.75
C GLN A 252 -3.88 32.37 9.47
N LEU A 253 -4.72 33.15 8.79
CA LEU A 253 -5.37 32.76 7.55
C LEU A 253 -4.35 32.56 6.43
N ARG A 254 -3.30 33.40 6.33
CA ARG A 254 -2.20 33.17 5.38
C ARG A 254 -1.48 31.84 5.63
N VAL A 255 -1.14 31.54 6.89
CA VAL A 255 -0.48 30.27 7.23
C VAL A 255 -1.38 29.09 6.88
N PHE A 256 -2.68 29.20 7.15
CA PHE A 256 -3.66 28.18 6.78
C PHE A 256 -3.75 27.98 5.27
N LEU A 257 -3.84 29.06 4.49
CA LEU A 257 -3.92 28.99 3.02
C LEU A 257 -2.65 28.40 2.39
N ARG A 258 -1.46 28.79 2.86
CA ARG A 258 -0.21 28.17 2.42
C ARG A 258 -0.20 26.67 2.71
N ALA A 259 -0.58 26.28 3.92
CA ALA A 259 -0.66 24.87 4.29
C ALA A 259 -1.68 24.11 3.43
N LEU A 260 -2.82 24.72 3.08
CA LEU A 260 -3.85 24.13 2.23
C LEU A 260 -3.32 23.87 0.81
N VAL A 261 -2.63 24.83 0.21
CA VAL A 261 -2.04 24.69 -1.13
C VAL A 261 -0.95 23.60 -1.14
N THR A 262 -0.10 23.54 -0.12
CA THR A 262 0.95 22.51 -0.03
C THR A 262 0.41 21.11 0.27
N ILE A 263 -0.83 20.96 0.78
CA ILE A 263 -1.45 19.65 0.99
C ILE A 263 -1.77 18.97 -0.34
N ASP A 264 -2.35 19.71 -1.29
CA ASP A 264 -2.68 19.22 -2.61
C ASP A 264 -2.64 20.39 -3.62
N PRO A 265 -1.48 20.64 -4.26
CA PRO A 265 -1.34 21.78 -5.16
C PRO A 265 -2.16 21.62 -6.44
N TYR A 266 -2.45 20.39 -6.86
CA TYR A 266 -3.20 20.09 -8.07
C TYR A 266 -4.72 20.25 -7.90
N ALA A 267 -5.22 20.18 -6.66
CA ALA A 267 -6.63 20.44 -6.37
C ALA A 267 -7.09 21.86 -6.75
N PHE A 268 -6.15 22.77 -7.02
CA PHE A 268 -6.41 24.18 -7.30
C PHE A 268 -5.86 24.64 -8.65
N ASP A 269 -5.58 23.72 -9.59
CA ASP A 269 -5.03 24.02 -10.91
C ASP A 269 -5.90 25.04 -11.67
N ASP A 270 -7.22 24.87 -11.68
CA ASP A 270 -8.16 25.82 -12.31
C ASP A 270 -7.98 27.26 -11.79
N VAL A 271 -7.67 27.40 -10.50
CA VAL A 271 -7.45 28.71 -9.87
C VAL A 271 -6.08 29.25 -10.25
N ALA A 272 -5.05 28.41 -10.28
CA ALA A 272 -3.72 28.80 -10.72
C ALA A 272 -3.72 29.25 -12.19
N GLU A 273 -4.42 28.53 -13.07
CA GLU A 273 -4.60 28.87 -14.48
C GLU A 273 -5.31 30.21 -14.66
N GLN A 274 -6.40 30.46 -13.92
CA GLN A 274 -7.10 31.75 -13.94
C GLN A 274 -6.21 32.92 -13.51
N LEU A 275 -5.28 32.69 -12.57
CA LEU A 275 -4.34 33.71 -12.11
C LEU A 275 -3.18 33.92 -13.10
N ALA A 276 -2.77 32.85 -13.79
CA ALA A 276 -1.73 32.86 -14.82
C ALA A 276 -2.23 33.31 -16.20
N ALA A 277 -3.54 33.48 -16.40
CA ALA A 277 -4.17 33.74 -17.71
C ALA A 277 -3.67 34.98 -18.48
N ASN A 278 -2.84 35.84 -17.87
CA ASN A 278 -2.24 37.01 -18.51
C ASN A 278 -0.72 36.83 -18.81
N ASP A 279 -0.14 35.68 -18.50
CA ASP A 279 1.28 35.35 -18.71
C ASP A 279 1.41 34.02 -19.46
N GLU A 280 1.30 34.09 -20.79
CA GLU A 280 1.39 32.93 -21.69
C GLU A 280 2.76 32.23 -21.67
N ASN A 281 3.77 32.81 -20.99
CA ASN A 281 5.11 32.26 -20.88
C ASN A 281 5.49 31.91 -19.43
N ASN A 282 4.49 31.74 -18.57
CA ASN A 282 4.69 31.42 -17.16
C ASN A 282 5.29 30.01 -17.00
N GLN A 283 6.49 29.92 -16.43
CA GLN A 283 7.20 28.66 -16.13
C GLN A 283 6.96 28.16 -14.70
N HIS A 284 6.16 28.89 -13.91
CA HIS A 284 5.89 28.55 -12.53
C HIS A 284 4.89 27.40 -12.40
N THR A 285 5.07 26.57 -11.37
CA THR A 285 4.09 25.54 -11.02
C THR A 285 2.83 26.14 -10.39
N SER A 286 1.71 25.42 -10.41
CA SER A 286 0.47 25.83 -9.73
C SER A 286 0.72 26.17 -8.25
N GLU A 287 1.55 25.39 -7.56
CA GLU A 287 1.95 25.67 -6.17
C GLU A 287 2.67 27.03 -6.04
N GLU A 288 3.65 27.31 -6.90
CA GLU A 288 4.41 28.57 -6.88
C GLU A 288 3.52 29.79 -7.18
N ILE A 289 2.61 29.67 -8.14
CA ILE A 289 1.65 30.73 -8.51
C ILE A 289 0.72 31.03 -7.32
N LEU A 290 0.18 29.99 -6.69
CA LEU A 290 -0.74 30.15 -5.56
C LEU A 290 -0.03 30.68 -4.31
N LEU A 291 1.16 30.18 -3.98
CA LEU A 291 1.95 30.67 -2.84
C LEU A 291 2.38 32.13 -3.02
N SER A 292 2.89 32.50 -4.20
CA SER A 292 3.26 33.89 -4.50
C SER A 292 2.04 34.83 -4.43
N THR A 293 0.88 34.38 -4.90
CA THR A 293 -0.37 35.12 -4.80
C THR A 293 -0.79 35.33 -3.34
N ILE A 294 -0.74 34.29 -2.49
CA ILE A 294 -1.07 34.39 -1.05
C ILE A 294 -0.14 35.38 -0.34
N ASP A 295 1.14 35.40 -0.72
CA ASP A 295 2.16 36.26 -0.13
C ASP A 295 1.98 37.73 -0.50
N GLY A 296 1.58 38.01 -1.75
CA GLY A 296 1.33 39.35 -2.26
C GLY A 296 -0.06 39.93 -1.96
N LEU A 297 -1.00 39.10 -1.48
CA LEU A 297 -2.39 39.51 -1.26
C LEU A 297 -2.54 40.47 -0.06
N GLN A 298 -3.40 41.48 -0.18
CA GLN A 298 -3.80 42.33 0.94
C GLN A 298 -4.64 41.56 1.97
N ASP A 299 -4.52 41.92 3.25
CA ASP A 299 -5.18 41.23 4.38
C ASP A 299 -6.70 41.09 4.21
N ASP A 300 -7.36 42.12 3.68
CA ASP A 300 -8.82 42.18 3.48
C ASP A 300 -9.31 41.27 2.34
N LYS A 301 -8.42 40.81 1.46
CA LYS A 301 -8.74 39.94 0.32
C LYS A 301 -8.55 38.46 0.62
N LEU A 302 -7.89 38.10 1.72
CA LEU A 302 -7.55 36.71 2.04
C LEU A 302 -8.77 35.80 2.14
N THR A 303 -9.84 36.27 2.78
CA THR A 303 -11.09 35.49 2.91
C THR A 303 -11.75 35.23 1.55
N GLY A 304 -11.74 36.24 0.66
CA GLY A 304 -12.26 36.07 -0.70
C GLY A 304 -11.41 35.09 -1.52
N PHE A 305 -10.10 35.13 -1.35
CA PHE A 305 -9.20 34.18 -2.00
C PHE A 305 -9.41 32.74 -1.47
N ALA A 306 -9.61 32.57 -0.16
CA ALA A 306 -9.96 31.28 0.43
C ALA A 306 -11.24 30.68 -0.18
N LEU A 307 -12.29 31.52 -0.34
CA LEU A 307 -13.53 31.10 -1.00
C LEU A 307 -13.30 30.74 -2.47
N ARG A 308 -12.46 31.50 -3.20
CA ARG A 308 -12.10 31.18 -4.58
C ARG A 308 -11.42 29.81 -4.68
N LEU A 309 -10.47 29.49 -3.80
CA LEU A 309 -9.81 28.17 -3.82
C LEU A 309 -10.81 27.02 -3.69
N VAL A 310 -11.78 27.13 -2.77
CA VAL A 310 -12.69 26.02 -2.47
C VAL A 310 -13.88 25.96 -3.43
N LEU A 311 -14.45 27.11 -3.81
CA LEU A 311 -15.70 27.14 -4.58
C LEU A 311 -15.50 27.03 -6.09
N THR A 312 -14.30 27.26 -6.62
CA THR A 312 -14.04 27.16 -8.07
C THR A 312 -14.35 25.76 -8.60
N ALA A 313 -13.99 24.72 -7.85
CA ALA A 313 -14.29 23.32 -8.20
C ALA A 313 -15.80 22.99 -8.22
N HIS A 314 -16.65 23.84 -7.63
CA HIS A 314 -18.10 23.67 -7.57
C HIS A 314 -18.86 24.57 -8.56
N THR A 315 -18.17 25.17 -9.52
CA THR A 315 -18.81 26.03 -10.55
C THR A 315 -19.51 25.24 -11.66
N ALA A 316 -19.16 23.96 -11.84
CA ALA A 316 -19.81 23.08 -12.80
C ALA A 316 -21.23 22.68 -12.34
N THR A 317 -22.13 22.42 -13.29
CA THR A 317 -23.50 21.97 -12.97
C THR A 317 -23.46 20.59 -12.28
N PRO A 318 -24.00 20.46 -11.06
CA PRO A 318 -23.99 19.20 -10.33
C PRO A 318 -24.89 18.15 -11.00
N ARG A 319 -24.54 16.87 -10.86
CA ARG A 319 -25.38 15.75 -11.33
C ARG A 319 -26.60 15.55 -10.42
N GLU A 320 -27.64 14.86 -10.90
CA GLU A 320 -28.93 14.66 -10.18
C GLU A 320 -28.80 14.07 -8.76
N SER A 321 -27.70 13.38 -8.45
CA SER A 321 -27.44 12.78 -7.12
C SER A 321 -26.31 13.45 -6.32
N GLU A 322 -25.72 14.53 -6.83
CA GLU A 322 -24.64 15.26 -6.15
C GLU A 322 -25.18 16.42 -5.32
N ILE A 323 -24.43 16.79 -4.28
CA ILE A 323 -24.78 17.92 -3.41
C ILE A 323 -24.35 19.21 -4.11
N ASP A 324 -25.29 20.15 -4.28
CA ASP A 324 -25.00 21.48 -4.80
C ASP A 324 -24.46 22.39 -3.69
N PHE A 325 -23.14 22.30 -3.46
CA PHE A 325 -22.44 23.11 -2.48
C PHE A 325 -22.45 24.60 -2.80
N LEU A 326 -22.57 24.98 -4.08
CA LEU A 326 -22.57 26.39 -4.47
C LEU A 326 -23.88 27.07 -4.09
N THR A 327 -25.01 26.40 -4.30
CA THR A 327 -26.34 26.86 -3.84
C THR A 327 -26.40 26.94 -2.31
N GLU A 328 -25.81 25.98 -1.59
CA GLU A 328 -25.72 26.03 -0.12
C GLU A 328 -24.87 27.22 0.35
N ALA A 329 -23.71 27.45 -0.26
CA ALA A 329 -22.85 28.58 0.03
C ALA A 329 -23.55 29.92 -0.24
N GLU A 330 -24.25 30.05 -1.37
CA GLU A 330 -25.02 31.26 -1.70
C GLU A 330 -26.01 31.61 -0.57
N ALA A 331 -26.77 30.62 -0.08
CA ALA A 331 -27.72 30.82 1.00
C ALA A 331 -27.05 31.25 2.32
N ALA A 332 -25.86 30.71 2.63
CA ALA A 332 -25.11 31.02 3.84
C ALA A 332 -24.43 32.41 3.81
N PHE A 333 -23.97 32.85 2.64
CA PHE A 333 -23.29 34.14 2.45
C PHE A 333 -24.25 35.28 2.01
N ALA A 334 -25.53 34.99 1.82
CA ALA A 334 -26.53 35.98 1.47
C ALA A 334 -26.63 37.09 2.55
N PRO A 335 -26.74 38.37 2.15
CA PRO A 335 -26.89 39.46 3.11
C PRO A 335 -28.20 39.30 3.91
N PRO A 336 -28.24 39.66 5.21
CA PRO A 336 -29.44 39.54 6.02
C PRO A 336 -30.57 40.38 5.41
N GLN A 337 -31.66 39.70 5.04
CA GLN A 337 -32.84 40.34 4.48
C GLN A 337 -33.41 41.38 5.47
N PRO A 338 -33.71 42.62 5.04
CA PRO A 338 -34.29 43.63 5.92
C PRO A 338 -35.66 43.15 6.44
N LYS A 339 -35.84 43.18 7.77
CA LYS A 339 -37.10 42.82 8.43
C LYS A 339 -38.24 43.68 7.85
N LYS A 340 -39.15 43.06 7.11
CA LYS A 340 -40.37 43.71 6.62
C LYS A 340 -41.21 44.16 7.82
N THR A 341 -41.27 45.47 8.08
CA THR A 341 -42.22 46.06 9.02
C THR A 341 -43.64 45.85 8.48
N ALA A 342 -44.46 45.14 9.25
CA ALA A 342 -45.83 44.83 8.88
C ALA A 342 -46.66 46.12 8.75
N SER A 343 -47.04 46.48 7.53
CA SER A 343 -48.05 47.49 7.26
C SER A 343 -49.40 47.00 7.80
N LYS A 344 -49.99 47.80 8.69
CA LYS A 344 -51.33 47.64 9.28
C LYS A 344 -52.37 47.40 8.18
N LYS A 345 -52.92 46.18 8.06
CA LYS A 345 -54.17 45.94 7.32
C LYS A 345 -55.36 46.23 8.24
N VAL A 346 -56.24 47.08 7.73
CA VAL A 346 -57.52 47.52 8.28
C VAL A 346 -58.41 46.30 8.57
N LYS A 347 -59.01 46.28 9.76
CA LYS A 347 -59.99 45.28 10.20
C LYS A 347 -61.29 45.46 9.44
N THR A 348 -61.72 44.43 8.71
CA THR A 348 -63.12 44.22 8.32
C THR A 348 -63.71 43.12 9.20
N ALA A 349 -64.90 43.39 9.73
CA ALA A 349 -65.58 42.60 10.74
C ALA A 349 -66.19 41.31 10.17
N THR A 350 -66.03 40.23 10.93
CA THR A 350 -66.59 38.89 10.69
C THR A 350 -68.09 38.83 11.02
N PRO A 351 -68.92 38.05 10.29
CA PRO A 351 -70.23 37.67 10.78
C PRO A 351 -70.14 36.42 11.68
N ILE A 352 -71.06 36.39 12.64
CA ILE A 352 -71.20 35.45 13.75
C ILE A 352 -71.65 34.07 13.24
N LYS A 353 -71.03 32.99 13.74
CA LYS A 353 -71.65 31.65 13.78
C LYS A 353 -71.58 31.07 15.19
N ALA A 354 -72.74 30.58 15.61
CA ALA A 354 -73.07 30.09 16.93
C ALA A 354 -72.41 28.76 17.28
N ALA A 355 -72.27 28.56 18.59
CA ALA A 355 -71.67 27.42 19.25
C ALA A 355 -72.42 26.09 19.05
N GLN A 356 -71.67 24.99 19.02
CA GLN A 356 -72.13 23.70 19.53
C GLN A 356 -71.05 23.08 20.44
N LYS A 357 -71.51 22.76 21.65
CA LYS A 357 -70.79 22.16 22.78
C LYS A 357 -70.57 20.64 22.59
N THR A 358 -69.80 20.10 23.54
CA THR A 358 -69.75 18.72 24.07
C THR A 358 -68.81 17.74 23.36
N ALA A 359 -68.12 16.83 24.04
CA ALA A 359 -67.78 16.69 25.44
C ALA A 359 -66.56 15.75 25.49
N THR A 360 -65.62 16.04 26.39
CA THR A 360 -64.48 15.19 26.71
C THR A 360 -64.95 13.95 27.46
N LYS A 361 -64.65 12.76 26.93
CA LYS A 361 -64.75 11.50 27.66
C LYS A 361 -63.35 10.90 27.79
N LYS A 362 -62.89 10.84 29.03
CA LYS A 362 -61.63 10.27 29.50
C LYS A 362 -61.80 8.75 29.58
N THR A 363 -60.89 7.98 28.99
CA THR A 363 -60.76 6.54 29.25
C THR A 363 -59.29 6.19 29.46
N THR A 364 -58.97 5.85 30.70
CA THR A 364 -57.77 5.17 31.19
C THR A 364 -57.91 3.65 30.98
N ALA A 365 -56.86 3.02 30.48
CA ALA A 365 -56.62 1.56 30.51
C ALA A 365 -55.15 1.36 30.13
N LYS A 366 -54.36 0.42 30.63
CA LYS A 366 -54.45 -0.57 31.72
C LYS A 366 -53.02 -1.15 31.78
N LYS A 367 -52.51 -1.51 32.95
CA LYS A 367 -51.32 -2.36 33.09
C LYS A 367 -51.71 -3.50 34.03
N ASP A 368 -52.03 -4.65 33.45
CA ASP A 368 -52.19 -5.91 34.17
C ASP A 368 -50.93 -6.75 33.91
N VAL A 369 -50.38 -7.32 34.98
CA VAL A 369 -49.33 -8.34 35.00
C VAL A 369 -49.94 -9.54 35.70
N ALA A 370 -49.97 -10.70 35.03
CA ALA A 370 -49.55 -12.01 35.56
C ALA A 370 -50.00 -13.16 34.64
N ALA A 371 -49.07 -14.13 34.53
CA ALA A 371 -49.12 -15.46 33.93
C ALA A 371 -48.94 -15.53 32.40
#